data_AF-A0A067M0P1-F1
#
_entry.id   AF-A0A067M0P1-F1
#
_cell.length_a   1.000
_cell.length_b   1.000
_cell.length_c   1.000
_cell.angle_alpha   90.00
_cell.angle_beta   90.00
_cell.angle_gamma   90.00
#
_symmetry.space_group_name_H-M   'P 1'
#
loop_
_entity.id
_entity.type
_entity.pdbx_description
1 polymer ?
#
loop_
_entity_poly.entity_id
_entity_poly.type
_entity_poly.pdbx_seq_one_letter_code
_entity_poly.pdbx_strand_id
1 'polypeptide(L)'
;MHTFTRVSTLLSALLIITFAPGPVVAGVSCNVETFGGTPGNSALTSCLSTYRTNNWDGKNCGGVGWFKGSRSYNSPIDCYDACFNCIQNSINGGATSVECDDYEGLAECWMGYH
;
A
#
# COMPACT_ATOMS: atom_id res chain seq x y z
N MET A 1 -47.81 22.22 -44.56
CA MET A 1 -46.66 22.25 -43.65
C MET A 1 -47.15 22.82 -42.32
N HIS A 2 -47.21 21.98 -41.27
CA HIS A 2 -47.69 22.38 -39.95
C HIS A 2 -46.54 22.89 -39.07
N THR A 3 -46.75 24.07 -38.49
CA THR A 3 -45.99 24.72 -37.42
C THR A 3 -45.93 23.87 -36.16
N PHE A 4 -44.78 23.78 -35.47
CA PHE A 4 -44.73 23.63 -34.00
C PHE A 4 -43.44 24.20 -33.39
N THR A 5 -43.67 24.97 -32.32
CA THR A 5 -42.78 25.75 -31.44
C THR A 5 -41.99 24.86 -30.45
N ARG A 6 -40.84 25.34 -29.94
CA ARG A 6 -40.56 25.51 -28.48
C ARG A 6 -39.11 25.99 -28.22
N VAL A 7 -39.00 27.19 -27.66
CA VAL A 7 -37.79 27.73 -27.00
C VAL A 7 -37.72 27.13 -25.61
N SER A 8 -36.58 26.52 -25.24
CA SER A 8 -36.30 26.08 -23.87
C SER A 8 -35.07 26.81 -23.34
N THR A 9 -35.28 27.74 -22.43
CA THR A 9 -34.26 28.40 -21.62
C THR A 9 -33.88 27.49 -20.46
N LEU A 10 -32.64 26.99 -20.45
CA LEU A 10 -32.07 26.29 -19.29
C LEU A 10 -31.33 27.30 -18.40
N LEU A 11 -31.89 27.57 -17.22
CA LEU A 11 -31.20 28.20 -16.10
C LEU A 11 -30.19 27.18 -15.55
N SER A 12 -28.89 27.39 -15.78
CA SER A 12 -27.85 26.61 -15.12
C SER A 12 -27.44 27.29 -13.82
N ALA A 13 -27.76 26.63 -12.70
CA ALA A 13 -27.36 27.03 -11.36
C ALA A 13 -25.84 26.88 -11.17
N LEU A 14 -25.22 27.93 -10.62
CA LEU A 14 -23.81 27.94 -10.25
C LEU A 14 -23.61 27.10 -8.97
N LEU A 15 -22.97 25.94 -9.09
CA LEU A 15 -22.63 25.09 -7.95
C LEU A 15 -21.31 25.57 -7.35
N ILE A 16 -21.36 26.16 -6.15
CA ILE A 16 -20.16 26.50 -5.38
C ILE A 16 -19.68 25.22 -4.69
N ILE A 17 -18.59 24.64 -5.20
CA ILE A 17 -17.94 23.48 -4.57
C ILE A 17 -17.08 24.01 -3.43
N THR A 18 -17.59 23.92 -2.20
CA THR A 18 -16.77 24.09 -1.00
C THR A 18 -15.87 22.87 -0.87
N PHE A 19 -14.55 23.06 -1.00
CA PHE A 19 -13.57 22.05 -0.67
C PHE A 19 -13.61 21.80 0.84
N ALA A 20 -14.39 20.81 1.25
CA ALA A 20 -14.19 20.18 2.55
C ALA A 20 -12.81 19.50 2.55
N PRO A 21 -12.02 19.57 3.64
CA PRO A 21 -10.83 18.74 3.76
C PRO A 21 -11.28 17.28 3.64
N GLY A 22 -10.86 16.63 2.55
CA GLY A 22 -11.21 15.24 2.26
C GLY A 22 -10.60 14.28 3.29
N PRO A 23 -11.10 13.04 3.34
CA PRO A 23 -10.52 12.00 4.19
C PRO A 23 -9.04 11.82 3.82
N VAL A 24 -8.18 11.75 4.84
CA VAL A 24 -6.77 11.35 4.68
C VAL A 24 -6.75 10.00 3.98
N VAL A 25 -6.15 9.95 2.79
CA VAL A 25 -6.12 8.72 1.98
C VAL A 25 -5.07 7.81 2.61
N ALA A 26 -5.52 6.82 3.39
CA ALA A 26 -4.66 5.71 3.76
C ALA A 26 -4.28 4.95 2.47
N GLY A 27 -3.01 4.65 2.29
CA GLY A 27 -2.52 4.08 1.03
C GLY A 27 -1.33 3.16 1.22
N VAL A 28 -1.56 1.87 0.95
CA VAL A 28 -0.50 0.86 0.85
C VAL A 28 0.09 0.90 -0.57
N SER A 29 1.38 1.21 -0.67
CA SER A 29 2.18 1.01 -1.87
C SER A 29 3.05 -0.22 -1.70
N CYS A 30 3.30 -0.93 -2.80
CA CYS A 30 4.08 -2.13 -2.76
C CYS A 30 4.95 -2.25 -4.00
N ASN A 31 6.24 -2.07 -3.77
CA ASN A 31 7.26 -1.92 -4.79
C ASN A 31 8.04 -3.23 -4.88
N VAL A 32 7.87 -3.94 -6.00
CA VAL A 32 8.56 -5.21 -6.26
C VAL A 32 9.59 -4.99 -7.34
N GLU A 33 10.88 -5.11 -6.99
CA GLU A 33 11.95 -4.75 -7.93
C GLU A 33 12.32 -5.88 -8.89
N THR A 34 12.19 -7.15 -8.48
CA THR A 34 12.60 -8.27 -9.33
C THR A 34 11.86 -9.56 -8.99
N PHE A 35 11.49 -10.29 -10.04
CA PHE A 35 11.04 -11.68 -9.99
C PHE A 35 12.10 -12.58 -10.61
N GLY A 36 12.27 -13.78 -10.06
CA GLY A 36 13.34 -14.71 -10.46
C GLY A 36 13.94 -15.51 -9.30
N GLY A 37 13.49 -15.22 -8.08
CA GLY A 37 13.74 -16.04 -6.90
C GLY A 37 12.88 -17.30 -6.89
N THR A 38 12.99 -18.06 -5.81
CA THR A 38 12.16 -19.26 -5.61
C THR A 38 10.74 -18.86 -5.19
N PRO A 39 9.69 -19.17 -5.99
CA PRO A 39 8.31 -18.95 -5.59
C PRO A 39 7.99 -19.68 -4.28
N GLY A 40 7.32 -18.99 -3.35
CA GLY A 40 6.93 -19.57 -2.07
C GLY A 40 8.12 -19.91 -1.17
N ASN A 41 9.20 -19.12 -1.24
CA ASN A 41 10.37 -19.29 -0.38
C ASN A 41 9.95 -19.40 1.10
N SER A 42 10.11 -20.59 1.67
CA SER A 42 9.61 -20.93 3.01
C SER A 42 10.35 -20.18 4.12
N ALA A 43 11.62 -19.83 3.90
CA ALA A 43 12.37 -18.99 4.82
C ALA A 43 11.74 -17.60 4.87
N LEU A 44 11.48 -16.97 3.72
CA LEU A 44 10.84 -15.65 3.66
C LEU A 44 9.44 -15.66 4.27
N THR A 45 8.64 -16.68 3.96
CA THR A 45 7.29 -16.83 4.52
C THR A 45 7.32 -17.02 6.04
N SER A 46 8.25 -17.81 6.56
CA SER A 46 8.43 -17.99 8.01
C SER A 46 8.92 -16.71 8.69
N CYS A 47 9.73 -15.92 7.98
CA CYS A 47 10.20 -14.64 8.46
C CYS A 47 9.04 -13.64 8.54
N LEU A 48 8.23 -13.54 7.49
CA LEU A 48 7.03 -12.70 7.49
C LEU A 48 6.03 -13.11 8.60
N SER A 49 5.79 -14.41 8.83
CA SER A 49 4.78 -14.85 9.82
C SER A 49 5.10 -14.44 11.27
N THR A 50 6.36 -14.20 11.58
CA THR A 50 6.84 -13.81 12.92
C THR A 50 7.15 -12.31 13.02
N TYR A 51 6.92 -11.57 11.92
CA TYR A 51 7.30 -10.17 11.81
C TYR A 51 6.24 -9.21 12.35
N ARG A 52 5.06 -9.68 12.75
CA ARG A 52 3.93 -8.81 13.14
C ARG A 52 4.26 -7.82 14.26
N THR A 53 4.88 -8.29 15.34
CA THR A 53 5.16 -7.48 16.53
C THR A 53 6.63 -7.15 16.73
N ASN A 54 7.53 -7.89 16.07
CA ASN A 54 8.96 -7.77 16.26
C ASN A 54 9.55 -6.78 15.24
N ASN A 55 10.63 -6.10 15.64
CA ASN A 55 11.49 -5.39 14.70
C ASN A 55 12.60 -6.36 14.23
N TRP A 56 12.60 -6.71 12.93
CA TRP A 56 13.51 -7.69 12.29
C TRP A 56 14.52 -6.98 11.40
N ASP A 57 14.72 -5.70 11.66
CA ASP A 57 15.70 -4.91 10.94
C ASP A 57 17.09 -5.54 11.00
N GLY A 58 17.71 -5.71 9.83
CA GLY A 58 19.04 -6.30 9.66
C GLY A 58 19.10 -7.83 9.72
N LYS A 59 17.97 -8.55 9.74
CA LYS A 59 17.96 -10.03 9.74
C LYS A 59 18.08 -10.60 8.33
N ASN A 60 18.83 -11.68 8.16
CA ASN A 60 18.89 -12.42 6.90
C ASN A 60 17.94 -13.65 6.93
N CYS A 61 17.11 -13.80 5.91
CA CYS A 61 16.28 -14.96 5.69
C CYS A 61 16.34 -15.41 4.25
N GLY A 62 16.61 -16.70 4.00
CA GLY A 62 16.67 -17.20 2.62
C GLY A 62 17.71 -16.48 1.75
N GLY A 63 18.71 -15.84 2.36
CA GLY A 63 19.76 -15.08 1.66
C GLY A 63 19.54 -13.57 1.59
N VAL A 64 18.34 -13.06 1.87
CA VAL A 64 17.99 -11.63 1.75
C VAL A 64 17.84 -10.95 3.11
N GLY A 65 18.19 -9.66 3.17
CA GLY A 65 18.09 -8.82 4.35
C GLY A 65 16.68 -8.26 4.52
N TRP A 66 16.17 -8.27 5.74
CA TRP A 66 14.85 -7.73 6.10
C TRP A 66 14.98 -6.40 6.83
N PHE A 67 14.00 -5.53 6.64
CA PHE A 67 13.94 -4.21 7.24
C PHE A 67 12.52 -3.83 7.64
N LYS A 68 12.39 -2.94 8.62
CA LYS A 68 11.14 -2.27 9.00
C LYS A 68 11.42 -0.97 9.72
N GLY A 69 10.73 0.08 9.32
CA GLY A 69 10.79 1.37 9.95
C GLY A 69 9.46 2.09 9.89
N SER A 70 9.42 3.25 10.54
CA SER A 70 8.25 4.11 10.56
C SER A 70 8.61 5.53 10.96
N ARG A 71 7.75 6.47 10.59
CA ARG A 71 7.77 7.85 11.04
C ARG A 71 6.35 8.28 11.40
N SER A 72 6.17 8.66 12.67
CA SER A 72 4.87 9.11 13.23
C SER A 72 3.71 8.12 13.07
N TYR A 73 4.00 6.85 12.78
CA TYR A 73 3.01 5.82 12.51
C TYR A 73 2.57 5.12 13.80
N ASN A 74 1.28 4.82 13.90
CA ASN A 74 0.63 4.42 15.16
C ASN A 74 1.26 3.17 15.79
N SER A 75 1.56 2.15 14.98
CA SER A 75 2.05 0.87 15.48
C SER A 75 2.80 0.06 14.41
N PRO A 76 3.88 -0.65 14.79
CA PRO A 76 4.49 -1.67 13.93
C PRO A 76 3.53 -2.80 13.51
N ILE A 77 2.47 -3.03 14.29
CA ILE A 77 1.44 -4.04 13.99
C ILE A 77 0.55 -3.56 12.85
N ASP A 78 0.11 -2.30 12.89
CA ASP A 78 -0.76 -1.73 11.85
C ASP A 78 -0.02 -1.71 10.51
N CYS A 79 1.27 -1.35 10.54
CA CYS A 79 2.14 -1.40 9.37
C CYS A 79 2.24 -2.81 8.78
N TYR A 80 2.44 -3.80 9.65
CA TYR A 80 2.48 -5.19 9.24
C TYR A 80 1.16 -5.65 8.64
N ASP A 81 0.04 -5.36 9.30
CA ASP A 81 -1.29 -5.80 8.86
C ASP A 81 -1.65 -5.16 7.50
N ALA A 82 -1.24 -3.90 7.27
CA ALA A 82 -1.38 -3.21 5.99
C ALA A 82 -0.52 -3.86 4.87
N CYS A 83 0.73 -4.19 5.18
CA CYS A 83 1.70 -4.68 4.19
C CYS A 83 1.73 -6.20 3.97
N PHE A 84 1.17 -6.98 4.89
CA PHE A 84 1.31 -8.44 4.94
C PHE A 84 0.91 -9.13 3.62
N ASN A 85 -0.29 -8.81 3.13
CA ASN A 85 -0.85 -9.50 1.97
C ASN A 85 -0.01 -9.26 0.72
N CYS A 86 0.47 -8.03 0.52
CA CYS A 86 1.29 -7.74 -0.63
C CYS A 86 2.63 -8.48 -0.57
N ILE A 87 3.35 -8.40 0.55
CA ILE A 87 4.64 -9.06 0.70
C ILE A 87 4.49 -10.58 0.57
N GLN A 88 3.45 -11.17 1.17
CA GLN A 88 3.16 -12.60 1.03
C GLN A 88 2.91 -13.01 -0.42
N ASN A 89 2.15 -12.21 -1.18
CA ASN A 89 1.90 -12.47 -2.59
C ASN A 89 3.16 -12.33 -3.44
N SER A 90 4.02 -11.35 -3.13
CA SER A 90 5.32 -11.17 -3.78
C SER A 90 6.26 -12.36 -3.52
N ILE A 91 6.34 -12.84 -2.28
CA ILE A 91 7.10 -14.07 -1.95
C ILE A 91 6.55 -15.27 -2.74
N ASN A 92 5.23 -15.42 -2.81
CA ASN A 92 4.59 -16.50 -3.56
C ASN A 92 4.85 -16.38 -5.07
N GLY A 93 5.01 -15.16 -5.58
CA GLY A 93 5.41 -14.88 -6.97
C GLY A 93 6.91 -15.06 -7.25
N GLY A 94 7.73 -15.30 -6.23
CA GLY A 94 9.18 -15.43 -6.38
C GLY A 94 9.92 -14.09 -6.47
N ALA A 95 9.37 -13.05 -5.84
CA ALA A 95 10.05 -11.76 -5.71
C ALA A 95 11.33 -11.89 -4.88
N THR A 96 12.43 -11.33 -5.39
CA THR A 96 13.73 -11.29 -4.68
C THR A 96 13.90 -10.03 -3.84
N SER A 97 13.15 -8.97 -4.14
CA SER A 97 13.12 -7.73 -3.38
C SER A 97 11.69 -7.20 -3.38
N VAL A 98 11.22 -6.76 -2.21
CA VAL A 98 9.94 -6.09 -2.04
C VAL A 98 10.06 -5.06 -0.93
N GLU A 99 9.53 -3.88 -1.18
CA GLU A 99 9.30 -2.84 -0.18
C GLU A 99 7.81 -2.54 -0.18
N CYS A 100 7.20 -2.54 1.00
CA CYS A 100 5.84 -2.09 1.17
C CYS A 100 5.84 -0.88 2.08
N ASP A 101 5.18 0.18 1.62
CA ASP A 101 4.98 1.42 2.33
C ASP A 101 3.50 1.57 2.64
N ASP A 102 3.16 1.95 3.87
CA ASP A 102 1.80 2.43 4.19
C ASP A 102 1.85 3.86 4.70
N TYR A 103 0.94 4.68 4.18
CA TYR A 103 0.83 6.09 4.50
C TYR A 103 -0.51 6.38 5.18
N GLU A 104 -0.46 7.01 6.36
CA GLU A 104 -1.61 7.52 7.10
C GLU A 104 -1.46 9.04 7.28
N GLY A 105 -1.77 9.80 6.22
CA GLY A 105 -1.62 11.26 6.20
C GLY A 105 -0.17 11.70 6.19
N LEU A 106 0.38 12.10 7.35
CA LEU A 106 1.80 12.46 7.50
C LEU A 106 2.61 11.34 8.18
N ALA A 107 1.96 10.27 8.59
CA ALA A 107 2.59 9.08 9.10
C ALA A 107 2.92 8.13 7.96
N GLU A 108 4.09 7.50 8.03
CA GLU A 108 4.53 6.50 7.06
C GLU A 108 5.16 5.33 7.80
N CYS A 109 4.98 4.13 7.27
CA CYS A 109 5.72 2.96 7.66
C CYS A 109 6.25 2.26 6.42
N TRP A 110 7.35 1.53 6.58
CA TRP A 110 7.92 0.73 5.50
C TRP A 110 8.43 -0.60 6.04
N MET A 111 8.24 -1.67 5.29
CA MET A 111 8.83 -2.97 5.60
C MET A 111 9.01 -3.83 4.35
N GLY A 112 9.97 -4.74 4.40
CA GLY A 112 10.27 -5.56 3.24
C GLY A 112 11.56 -6.35 3.38
N TYR A 113 12.08 -6.77 2.22
CA TYR A 113 13.38 -7.42 2.11
C TYR A 113 14.05 -7.14 0.76
N HIS A 114 15.38 -7.30 0.72
CA HIS A 114 16.22 -7.22 -0.49
C HIS A 114 17.46 -8.11 -0.41
#